data_AF-A0A8X8Y976-F1
#
_entry.id   AF-A0A8X8Y976-F1
#
_cell.length_a   1.000
_cell.length_b   1.000
_cell.length_c   1.000
_cell.angle_alpha   90.00
_cell.angle_beta   90.00
_cell.angle_gamma   90.00
#
_symmetry.space_group_name_H-M   'P 1'
#
loop_
_entity.id
_entity.type
_entity.pdbx_description
1 polymer ?
#
loop_
_entity_poly.entity_id
_entity_poly.type
_entity_poly.pdbx_seq_one_letter_code
_entity_poly.pdbx_strand_id
1 'polypeptide(L)'
;MNLQIIMRQVEPLSEQQLMTICGVQQSTQEAEEGLSQGLESLTASLSETIASDSLTLPPNINTYMPQMALAINKLSTLEGFIRQADNLRHQTLHRLHQILTTRQAARCFLAIAEYFHRLRALSSLWVARPLPE
;
A
#
# COMPACT_ATOMS: atom_id res chain seq x y z
N MET A 1 -2.67 3.86 5.17
CA MET A 1 -1.87 5.01 5.73
C MET A 1 -2.55 5.56 6.98
N ASN A 2 -1.94 5.50 8.18
CA ASN A 2 -2.65 5.88 9.41
C ASN A 2 -2.63 7.40 9.67
N LEU A 3 -3.64 8.10 9.16
CA LEU A 3 -3.80 9.55 9.25
C LEU A 3 -4.03 10.06 10.68
N GLN A 4 -4.57 9.23 11.58
CA GLN A 4 -4.88 9.65 12.97
C GLN A 4 -3.62 9.94 13.78
N ILE A 5 -2.56 9.14 13.59
CA ILE A 5 -1.28 9.33 14.29
C ILE A 5 -0.63 10.65 13.88
N ILE A 6 -0.76 11.02 12.61
CA ILE A 6 -0.18 12.22 12.01
C ILE A 6 -0.95 13.47 12.46
N MET A 7 -2.29 13.43 12.50
CA MET A 7 -3.12 14.57 12.90
C MET A 7 -2.92 15.01 14.35
N ARG A 8 -2.63 14.07 15.25
CA ARG A 8 -2.30 14.40 16.66
C ARG A 8 -1.07 15.29 16.81
N GLN A 9 -0.23 15.39 15.78
CA GLN A 9 0.98 16.20 15.78
C GLN A 9 0.75 17.59 15.15
N VAL A 10 -0.43 17.84 14.60
CA VAL A 10 -0.78 19.06 13.86
C VAL A 10 -1.86 19.81 14.65
N GLU A 11 -1.49 20.44 15.77
CA GLU A 11 -2.39 21.33 16.53
C GLU A 11 -2.14 22.81 16.22
N PRO A 12 -3.16 23.69 16.23
CA PRO A 12 -4.60 23.42 16.36
C PRO A 12 -5.31 23.27 14.99
N LEU A 13 -6.25 22.32 14.89
CA LEU A 13 -7.19 22.15 13.76
C LEU A 13 -8.57 22.67 14.17
N SER A 14 -9.31 23.29 13.25
CA SER A 14 -10.71 23.66 13.52
C SER A 14 -11.64 22.45 13.49
N GLU A 15 -12.80 22.53 14.15
CA GLU A 15 -13.81 21.46 14.13
C GLU A 15 -14.24 21.10 12.70
N GLN A 16 -14.37 22.11 11.83
CA GLN A 16 -14.72 21.90 10.42
C GLN A 16 -13.62 21.15 9.66
N GLN A 17 -12.34 21.45 9.94
CA GLN A 17 -11.22 20.70 9.37
C GLN A 17 -11.24 19.26 9.85
N LEU A 18 -11.45 19.02 11.15
CA LEU A 18 -11.51 17.68 11.73
C LEU A 18 -12.63 16.83 11.11
N MET A 19 -13.84 17.39 10.96
CA MET A 19 -14.97 16.68 10.33
C MET A 19 -14.65 16.30 8.88
N THR A 20 -14.08 17.23 8.11
CA THR A 20 -13.71 16.98 6.71
C THR A 20 -12.62 15.92 6.61
N ILE A 21 -11.63 15.98 7.50
CA ILE A 21 -10.54 15.01 7.57
C ILE A 21 -11.06 13.62 7.95
N CYS A 22 -12.02 13.50 8.87
CA CYS A 22 -12.67 12.21 9.16
C CYS A 22 -13.32 11.60 7.91
N GLY A 23 -13.98 12.40 7.06
CA GLY A 23 -14.51 11.92 5.78
C GLY A 23 -13.42 11.46 4.80
N VAL A 24 -12.30 12.19 4.74
CA VAL A 24 -11.13 11.76 3.95
C VAL A 24 -10.56 10.45 4.49
N GLN A 25 -10.47 10.29 5.82
CA GLN A 25 -10.01 9.05 6.44
C GLN A 25 -10.91 7.87 6.09
N GLN A 26 -12.22 8.01 6.27
CA GLN A 26 -13.18 6.95 5.99
C GLN A 26 -13.12 6.52 4.52
N SER A 27 -13.21 7.47 3.59
CA SER A 27 -13.15 7.15 2.16
C SER A 27 -11.81 6.54 1.73
N THR A 28 -10.70 6.96 2.35
CA THR A 28 -9.38 6.35 2.09
C THR A 28 -9.33 4.92 2.62
N GLN A 29 -9.89 4.69 3.81
CA GLN A 29 -9.92 3.37 4.46
C GLN A 29 -10.74 2.37 3.65
N GLU A 30 -11.93 2.75 3.18
CA GLU A 30 -12.78 1.90 2.34
C GLU A 30 -12.07 1.52 1.03
N ALA A 31 -11.38 2.47 0.39
CA ALA A 31 -10.60 2.20 -0.81
C ALA A 31 -9.36 1.31 -0.54
N GLU A 32 -8.68 1.54 0.59
CA GLU A 32 -7.52 0.73 1.04
C GLU A 32 -7.94 -0.72 1.33
N GLU A 33 -9.11 -0.94 1.93
CA GLU A 33 -9.69 -2.26 2.18
C GLU A 33 -10.03 -2.99 0.87
N GLY A 34 -10.68 -2.31 -0.08
CA GLY A 34 -10.99 -2.89 -1.39
C GLY A 34 -9.73 -3.28 -2.17
N LEU A 35 -8.68 -2.45 -2.11
CA LEU A 35 -7.38 -2.77 -2.71
C LEU A 35 -6.71 -3.96 -2.02
N SER A 36 -6.76 -4.02 -0.69
CA SER A 36 -6.14 -5.09 0.10
C SER A 36 -6.80 -6.45 -0.20
N GLN A 37 -8.13 -6.50 -0.23
CA GLN A 37 -8.86 -7.73 -0.59
C GLN A 37 -8.55 -8.18 -2.02
N GLY A 38 -8.51 -7.25 -2.98
CA GLY A 38 -8.13 -7.54 -4.36
C GLY A 38 -6.71 -8.09 -4.48
N LEU A 39 -5.78 -7.50 -3.73
CA LEU A 39 -4.39 -7.94 -3.67
C LEU A 39 -4.22 -9.33 -3.04
N GLU A 40 -4.92 -9.62 -1.94
CA GLU A 40 -4.93 -10.94 -1.30
C GLU A 40 -5.43 -12.02 -2.25
N SER A 41 -6.54 -11.75 -2.96
CA SER A 41 -7.06 -12.67 -3.98
C SER A 41 -6.07 -12.90 -5.13
N LEU A 42 -5.43 -11.83 -5.62
CA LEU A 42 -4.43 -11.93 -6.69
C LEU A 42 -3.19 -12.70 -6.24
N THR A 43 -2.69 -12.45 -5.02
CA THR A 43 -1.50 -13.12 -4.48
C THR A 43 -1.75 -14.60 -4.22
N ALA A 44 -2.92 -14.97 -3.69
CA ALA A 44 -3.32 -16.38 -3.56
C ALA A 44 -3.38 -17.07 -4.93
N SER A 45 -4.01 -16.41 -5.90
CA SER A 45 -4.13 -16.94 -7.26
C SER A 45 -2.78 -17.02 -8.00
N LEU A 46 -1.87 -16.09 -7.74
CA LEU A 46 -0.48 -16.12 -8.22
C LEU A 46 0.27 -17.31 -7.65
N SER A 47 0.18 -17.51 -6.33
CA SER A 47 0.83 -18.62 -5.63
C SER A 47 0.37 -19.96 -6.19
N GLU A 48 -0.93 -20.14 -6.43
CA GLU A 48 -1.49 -21.36 -7.04
C GLU A 48 -0.95 -21.58 -8.47
N THR A 49 -0.82 -20.51 -9.25
CA THR A 49 -0.30 -20.60 -10.63
C THR A 49 1.17 -21.00 -10.66
N ILE A 50 1.97 -20.49 -9.72
CA ILE A 50 3.41 -20.77 -9.63
C ILE A 50 3.67 -22.15 -9.02
N ALA A 51 2.88 -22.57 -8.04
CA ALA A 51 2.99 -23.88 -7.39
C ALA A 51 2.42 -25.03 -8.24
N SER A 52 1.81 -24.74 -9.40
CA SER A 52 1.25 -25.75 -10.28
C SER A 52 2.34 -26.67 -10.85
N ASP A 53 2.08 -27.98 -10.84
CA ASP A 53 3.02 -29.04 -11.26
C ASP A 53 3.54 -28.89 -12.71
N SER A 54 2.83 -28.12 -13.54
CA SER A 54 3.24 -27.73 -14.90
C SER A 54 4.57 -26.95 -14.97
N LEU A 55 5.03 -26.39 -13.85
CA LEU A 55 6.28 -25.61 -13.73
C LEU A 55 7.40 -26.35 -12.98
N THR A 56 7.12 -27.47 -12.31
CA THR A 56 8.03 -28.06 -11.31
C THR A 56 8.65 -29.42 -11.70
N LEU A 57 8.17 -30.09 -12.76
CA LEU A 57 8.72 -31.35 -13.28
C LEU A 57 8.72 -31.37 -14.82
N PRO A 58 9.56 -32.20 -15.50
CA PRO A 58 10.18 -31.85 -16.78
C PRO A 58 9.17 -31.24 -17.76
N PRO A 59 9.47 -30.04 -18.30
CA PRO A 59 8.46 -29.17 -18.84
C PRO A 59 7.81 -29.83 -20.04
N ASN A 60 6.56 -30.24 -19.89
CA ASN A 60 5.72 -30.42 -21.06
C ASN A 60 5.54 -29.02 -21.67
N ILE A 61 6.26 -28.74 -22.76
CA ILE A 61 6.34 -27.42 -23.39
C ILE A 61 4.94 -26.87 -23.73
N ASN A 62 3.97 -27.78 -23.97
CA ASN A 62 2.57 -27.43 -24.25
C ASN A 62 1.82 -26.86 -23.04
N THR A 63 2.25 -27.12 -21.80
CA THR A 63 1.61 -26.61 -20.58
C THR A 63 2.43 -25.52 -19.89
N TYR A 64 3.75 -25.47 -20.09
CA TYR A 64 4.63 -24.45 -19.53
C TYR A 64 4.32 -23.04 -20.06
N MET A 65 4.26 -22.87 -21.38
CA MET A 65 4.04 -21.56 -22.02
C MET A 65 2.72 -20.89 -21.61
N PRO A 66 1.55 -21.57 -21.62
CA PRO A 66 0.31 -20.96 -21.16
C PRO A 66 0.32 -20.64 -19.65
N GLN A 67 0.95 -21.48 -18.82
CA GLN A 67 1.08 -21.22 -17.38
C GLN A 67 1.98 -20.01 -17.08
N MET A 68 3.08 -19.87 -17.83
CA MET A 68 3.98 -18.71 -17.74
C MET A 68 3.28 -17.43 -18.20
N ALA A 69 2.53 -17.46 -19.30
CA ALA A 69 1.74 -16.32 -19.75
C ALA A 69 0.71 -15.89 -18.69
N LEU A 70 0.07 -16.84 -18.02
CA LEU A 70 -0.86 -16.57 -16.91
C LEU A 70 -0.14 -15.92 -15.72
N ALA A 71 1.02 -16.44 -15.32
CA ALA A 71 1.82 -15.85 -14.24
C ALA A 71 2.26 -14.42 -14.56
N ILE A 72 2.74 -14.16 -15.78
CA ILE A 72 3.14 -12.83 -16.25
C ILE A 72 1.96 -11.85 -16.24
N ASN A 73 0.79 -12.27 -16.73
CA ASN A 73 -0.41 -11.43 -16.70
C ASN A 73 -0.83 -11.05 -15.27
N LYS A 74 -0.72 -11.99 -14.33
CA LYS A 74 -0.99 -11.71 -12.92
C LYS A 74 0.07 -10.81 -12.28
N LEU A 75 1.35 -10.93 -12.65
CA LEU A 75 2.39 -9.97 -12.24
C LEU A 75 2.12 -8.55 -12.77
N SER A 76 1.66 -8.42 -14.02
CA SER A 76 1.22 -7.12 -14.55
C SER A 76 0.01 -6.57 -13.80
N THR A 77 -0.92 -7.44 -13.40
CA THR A 77 -2.05 -7.04 -12.54
C THR A 77 -1.57 -6.54 -11.17
N LEU A 78 -0.55 -7.19 -10.59
CA LEU A 78 0.07 -6.80 -9.32
C LEU A 78 0.69 -5.40 -9.41
N GLU A 79 1.42 -5.11 -10.49
CA GLU A 79 1.92 -3.75 -10.78
C GLU A 79 0.77 -2.72 -10.84
N GLY A 80 -0.36 -3.11 -11.44
CA GLY A 80 -1.59 -2.32 -11.45
C GLY A 80 -2.10 -1.96 -10.06
N PHE A 81 -2.09 -2.91 -9.11
CA PHE A 81 -2.46 -2.66 -7.72
C PHE A 81 -1.50 -1.69 -7.02
N ILE A 82 -0.18 -1.84 -7.24
CA ILE A 82 0.82 -0.91 -6.68
C ILE A 82 0.53 0.52 -7.15
N ARG A 83 0.27 0.70 -8.45
CA ARG A 83 -0.08 2.01 -9.01
C ARG A 83 -1.40 2.55 -8.47
N GLN A 84 -2.40 1.71 -8.23
CA GLN A 84 -3.66 2.13 -7.62
C GLN A 84 -3.46 2.58 -6.16
N ALA A 85 -2.66 1.85 -5.38
CA ALA A 85 -2.32 2.23 -4.01
C ALA A 85 -1.56 3.56 -3.96
N ASP A 86 -0.62 3.79 -4.88
CA ASP A 86 0.09 5.06 -4.98
C ASP A 86 -0.83 6.21 -5.38
N ASN A 87 -1.78 5.98 -6.29
CA ASN A 87 -2.77 6.98 -6.66
C ASN A 87 -3.67 7.34 -5.48
N LEU A 88 -4.14 6.34 -4.71
CA LEU A 88 -4.92 6.57 -3.50
C LEU A 88 -4.15 7.44 -2.51
N ARG A 89 -2.88 7.10 -2.24
CA ARG A 89 -2.00 7.90 -1.37
C ARG A 89 -1.87 9.34 -1.85
N HIS A 90 -1.61 9.57 -3.13
CA HIS A 90 -1.50 10.92 -3.68
C HIS A 90 -2.80 11.71 -3.56
N GLN A 91 -3.94 11.09 -3.86
CA GLN A 91 -5.26 11.73 -3.73
C GLN A 91 -5.56 12.12 -2.29
N THR A 92 -5.29 11.24 -1.33
CA THR A 92 -5.45 11.51 0.10
C THR A 92 -4.58 12.69 0.55
N LEU A 93 -3.30 12.72 0.17
CA LEU A 93 -2.39 13.82 0.51
C LEU A 93 -2.83 15.15 -0.11
N HIS A 94 -3.29 15.11 -1.37
CA HIS A 94 -3.81 16.30 -2.04
C HIS A 94 -5.06 16.85 -1.35
N ARG A 95 -6.01 15.98 -0.99
CA ARG A 95 -7.21 16.39 -0.24
C ARG A 95 -6.86 16.99 1.12
N LEU A 96 -5.89 16.40 1.83
CA LEU A 96 -5.41 16.97 3.10
C LEU A 96 -4.79 18.36 2.90
N HIS A 97 -3.99 18.55 1.86
CA HIS A 97 -3.41 19.86 1.55
C HIS A 97 -4.48 20.93 1.29
N GLN A 98 -5.59 20.57 0.64
CA GLN A 98 -6.70 21.50 0.39
C GLN A 98 -7.47 21.88 1.67
N ILE A 99 -7.48 21.00 2.68
CA ILE A 99 -8.18 21.24 3.96
C ILE A 99 -7.30 22.03 4.94
N LEU A 100 -5.99 21.77 4.92
CA LEU A 100 -5.03 22.32 5.87
C LEU A 100 -4.49 23.69 5.41
N THR A 101 -4.25 24.58 6.36
CA THR A 101 -3.46 25.79 6.10
C THR A 101 -2.01 25.43 5.79
N THR A 102 -1.25 26.32 5.14
CA THR A 102 0.16 26.09 4.78
C THR A 102 1.01 25.62 5.97
N ARG A 103 0.81 26.21 7.16
CA ARG A 103 1.54 25.84 8.38
C ARG A 103 1.14 24.45 8.88
N GLN A 104 -0.14 24.12 8.84
CA GLN A 104 -0.65 22.80 9.21
C GLN A 104 -0.17 21.72 8.22
N ALA A 105 -0.22 22.00 6.91
CA ALA A 105 0.25 21.10 5.86
C ALA A 105 1.75 20.82 6.00
N ALA A 106 2.58 21.85 6.27
CA ALA A 106 4.01 21.66 6.51
C ALA A 106 4.29 20.71 7.69
N ARG A 107 3.58 20.88 8.81
CA ARG A 107 3.71 19.98 9.97
C ARG A 107 3.20 18.57 9.68
N CYS A 108 2.06 18.47 8.98
CA CYS A 108 1.48 17.20 8.58
C CYS A 108 2.45 16.39 7.71
N PHE A 109 3.02 17.01 6.68
CA PHE A 109 3.98 16.33 5.80
C PHE A 109 5.30 15.99 6.50
N LEU A 110 5.76 16.81 7.44
CA LEU A 110 6.93 16.48 8.27
C LEU A 110 6.64 15.23 9.12
N ALA A 111 5.51 15.19 9.80
CA ALA A 111 5.09 14.03 10.61
C ALA A 111 4.94 12.75 9.75
N ILE A 112 4.41 12.88 8.53
CA ILE A 112 4.34 11.78 7.55
C ILE A 112 5.74 11.29 7.19
N ALA A 113 6.66 12.19 6.87
CA ALA A 113 8.02 11.84 6.49
C ALA A 113 8.78 11.15 7.64
N GLU A 114 8.64 11.65 8.87
CA GLU A 114 9.23 11.04 10.05
C GLU A 114 8.68 9.62 10.30
N TYR A 115 7.36 9.43 10.18
CA TYR A 115 6.75 8.12 10.33
C TYR A 115 7.30 7.11 9.32
N PHE A 116 7.35 7.48 8.03
CA PHE A 116 7.92 6.60 7.00
C PHE A 116 9.40 6.32 7.21
N HIS A 117 10.16 7.32 7.68
CA HIS A 117 11.57 7.14 8.03
C HIS A 117 11.74 6.11 9.16
N ARG A 118 10.95 6.21 10.24
CA ARG A 118 10.96 5.25 11.34
C ARG A 118 10.54 3.85 10.88
N LEU A 119 9.50 3.75 10.06
CA LEU A 119 9.06 2.47 9.51
C LEU A 119 10.16 1.81 8.65
N ARG A 120 10.85 2.59 7.81
CA ARG A 120 11.98 2.11 7.02
C ARG A 120 13.14 1.66 7.89
N ALA A 121 13.48 2.41 8.95
CA ALA A 121 14.50 2.02 9.90
C ALA A 121 14.16 0.69 10.59
N LEU A 122 12.92 0.52 11.06
CA LEU A 122 12.45 -0.74 11.64
C LEU A 122 12.49 -1.91 10.64
N SER A 123 12.09 -1.68 9.39
CA SER A 123 12.18 -2.68 8.33
C SER A 123 13.63 -3.09 8.07
N SER A 124 14.56 -2.14 8.04
CA SER A 124 15.99 -2.44 7.86
C SER A 124 16.56 -3.26 9.01
N LEU A 125 16.14 -2.97 10.26
CA LEU A 125 16.54 -3.74 11.43
C LEU A 125 15.95 -5.16 11.42
N TRP A 126 14.72 -5.32 10.95
CA TRP A 126 14.09 -6.63 10.78
C TRP A 126 14.82 -7.49 9.76
N VAL A 127 15.23 -6.92 8.63
CA VAL A 127 16.01 -7.63 7.59
C VAL A 127 17.44 -7.94 8.07
N ALA A 128 18.04 -7.05 8.84
CA ALA A 128 19.36 -7.24 9.43
C ALA A 128 19.37 -8.21 10.62
N ARG A 129 18.21 -8.76 11.01
CA ARG A 129 18.12 -9.73 12.11
C ARG A 129 18.82 -11.03 11.69
N PRO A 130 19.86 -11.47 12.41
CA PRO A 130 20.50 -12.76 12.12
C PRO A 130 19.46 -13.88 12.33
N LEU A 131 19.31 -14.74 11.32
CA LEU A 131 18.51 -15.95 11.45
C LEU A 131 19.27 -16.89 12.41
N PRO A 132 18.63 -17.45 13.45
CA PRO A 132 19.28 -18.46 14.29
C PRO A 132 19.68 -19.67 13.43
N GLU A 133 20.95 -20.08 13.54
CA GLU A 133 21.48 -21.33 12.95
C GLU A 133 20.95 -22.57 13.66
#